data_AF-A0A7C5GLH4-F1
#
_entry.id   AF-A0A7C5GLH4-F1
#
_cell.length_a   1.000
_cell.length_b   1.000
_cell.length_c   1.000
_cell.angle_alpha   90.00
_cell.angle_beta   90.00
_cell.angle_gamma   90.00
#
_symmetry.space_group_name_H-M   'P 1'
#
loop_
_entity.id
_entity.type
_entity.pdbx_description
1 polymer ?
#
loop_
_entity_poly.entity_id
_entity_poly.type
_entity_poly.pdbx_seq_one_letter_code
_entity_poly.pdbx_strand_id
1 'polypeptide(L)' 'TGVALVPGSAFGLEGYLRLSFATSMENLEKAAERIASI' A
#
# COMPACT_ATOMS: atom_id res chain seq x y z
N THR A 1 -8.17 -5.32 6.56
CA THR A 1 -8.72 -4.04 6.06
C THR A 1 -8.09 -2.87 6.81
N GLY A 2 -8.03 -1.65 6.26
CA GLY A 2 -7.45 -0.49 6.96
C GLY A 2 -6.10 0.03 6.44
N VAL A 3 -5.80 -0.16 5.16
CA VAL A 3 -4.70 0.50 4.44
C VAL A 3 -5.25 1.03 3.11
N ALA A 4 -5.07 2.32 2.83
CA ALA A 4 -5.48 2.92 1.56
C ALA A 4 -4.33 2.88 0.55
N LEU A 5 -4.60 2.36 -0.64
CA LEU A 5 -3.63 2.17 -1.72
C LEU A 5 -4.20 2.70 -3.05
N VAL A 6 -3.32 3.00 -4.01
CA VAL A 6 -3.74 3.34 -5.37
C VAL A 6 -3.50 2.15 -6.29
N PRO A 7 -4.52 1.65 -7.02
CA PRO A 7 -4.35 0.59 -8.01
C PRO A 7 -3.40 1.02 -9.13
N GLY A 8 -2.54 0.11 -9.59
CA GLY A 8 -1.61 0.32 -10.70
C GLY A 8 -2.31 0.54 -12.05
N SER A 9 -3.56 0.10 -12.19
CA SER A 9 -4.39 0.36 -13.37
C SER A 9 -4.59 1.86 -13.63
N ALA A 10 -4.56 2.71 -12.59
CA ALA A 10 -4.58 4.17 -12.74
C ALA A 10 -3.33 4.72 -13.46
N PHE A 11 -2.27 3.91 -13.57
CA PHE A 11 -1.00 4.23 -14.24
C PHE A 11 -0.72 3.32 -15.44
N GLY A 12 -1.71 2.54 -15.92
CA GLY A 12 -1.53 1.59 -17.03
C GLY A 12 -0.74 0.33 -16.68
N LEU A 13 -0.52 0.04 -15.39
CA LEU A 13 0.20 -1.13 -14.88
C LEU A 13 -0.75 -2.04 -14.09
N GLU A 14 -1.57 -2.81 -14.80
CA GLU A 14 -2.51 -3.75 -14.18
C GLU A 14 -1.79 -4.85 -13.38
N GLY A 15 -2.36 -5.24 -12.24
CA GLY A 15 -1.72 -6.17 -11.29
C GLY A 15 -0.70 -5.54 -10.34
N TYR A 16 -0.34 -4.27 -10.53
CA TYR A 16 0.54 -3.51 -9.63
C TYR A 16 -0.25 -2.58 -8.70
N LEU A 17 0.44 -2.03 -7.70
CA LEU A 17 -0.09 -1.01 -6.79
C LEU A 17 0.96 0.08 -6.55
N ARG A 18 0.49 1.26 -6.12
CA ARG A 18 1.36 2.35 -5.66
C ARG A 18 1.15 2.57 -4.16
N LEU A 19 2.24 2.44 -3.41
CA LEU A 19 2.32 2.78 -1.99
C LEU A 19 3.02 4.13 -1.82
N SER A 20 2.38 5.07 -1.12
CA SER A 20 3.07 6.28 -0.66
C SER A 20 3.82 5.99 0.63
N PHE A 21 5.10 6.35 0.69
CA PHE A 21 5.93 6.19 1.89
C PHE A 21 6.14 7.49 2.68
N ALA A 22 5.50 8.59 2.26
CA ALA A 22 5.59 9.89 2.92
C ALA A 22 4.76 9.94 4.23
N THR A 23 5.15 9.11 5.20
CA THR A 23 4.56 9.00 6.54
C THR A 23 5.62 8.47 7.54
N SER A 24 5.25 8.21 8.79
CA SER A 24 6.19 7.68 9.80
C SER A 24 6.54 6.20 9.54
N MET A 25 7.73 5.78 10.00
CA MET A 25 8.14 4.37 9.95
C MET A 25 7.14 3.44 10.64
N GLU A 26 6.61 3.86 11.80
CA GLU A 26 5.60 3.12 12.54
C GLU A 26 4.33 2.83 11.69
N ASN A 27 3.88 3.82 10.90
CA ASN A 27 2.74 3.62 10.00
C ASN A 27 3.08 2.65 8.87
N LEU A 28 4.30 2.69 8.35
CA LEU A 28 4.76 1.78 7.29
C LEU A 28 4.83 0.34 7.78
N GLU A 29 5.36 0.10 8.97
CA GLU A 29 5.44 -1.23 9.59
C GLU A 29 4.03 -1.81 9.81
N LYS A 30 3.13 -1.03 10.43
CA LYS A 30 1.73 -1.43 10.63
C LYS A 30 1.01 -1.70 9.32
N ALA A 31 1.28 -0.91 8.28
CA ALA A 31 0.69 -1.12 6.96
C ALA A 31 1.21 -2.42 6.32
N ALA A 32 2.50 -2.70 6.41
CA ALA A 32 3.10 -3.93 5.89
C ALA A 32 2.54 -5.19 6.57
N GLU A 33 2.42 -5.19 7.91
CA GLU A 33 1.81 -6.28 8.68
C GLU A 33 0.35 -6.54 8.25
N ARG A 34 -0.42 -5.47 8.03
CA ARG A 34 -1.82 -5.56 7.58
C ARG A 34 -1.95 -6.07 6.16
N ILE A 35 -0.97 -5.79 5.29
CA ILE A 35 -0.97 -6.28 3.90
C ILE A 35 -0.57 -7.76 3.87
N ALA A 36 0.44 -8.16 4.66
CA ALA A 36 0.94 -9.53 4.68
C ALA A 36 -0.03 -10.56 5.29
N SER A 37 -1.01 -10.10 6.08
CA SER A 37 -2.03 -10.93 6.73
C SER A 37 -3.31 -11.11 5.91
N ILE A 38 -3.31 -10.67 4.65
CA ILE A 38 -4.38 -10.85 3.66
C ILE A 38 -3.98 -11.97 2.70
#